data_AF-R1FWA7-F1
#
_entry.id   AF-R1FWA7-F1
#
_cell.length_a   1.000
_cell.length_b   1.000
_cell.length_c   1.000
_cell.angle_alpha   90.00
_cell.angle_beta   90.00
_cell.angle_gamma   90.00
#
_symmetry.space_group_name_H-M   'P 1'
#
loop_
_entity.id
_entity.type
_entity.pdbx_description
1 polymer ?
#
loop_
_entity_poly.entity_id
_entity_poly.type
_entity_poly.pdbx_seq_one_letter_code
_entity_poly.pdbx_strand_id
1 'polypeptide(L)'
;MDPRVPSYESAAPLFADPTRDLLGSLCAFLTVTVASIGGIGGGGLLVPLYMMVLQLGRFAIPLSKATICGAALANFAIQSRRRHPLADRPVIAYNVAVVFEPMTLAGTVAGVLLNTILPEWLVTSLLVLLLFYTCEM
;
A
#
# COMPACT_ATOMS: atom_id res chain seq x y z
N MET A 1 4.59 -33.54 -16.37
CA MET A 1 4.94 -32.13 -16.10
C MET A 1 4.19 -31.29 -17.12
N ASP A 2 3.01 -30.77 -16.76
CA ASP A 2 2.19 -29.96 -17.67
C ASP A 2 2.62 -28.49 -17.55
N PRO A 3 3.06 -27.83 -18.63
CA PRO A 3 3.46 -26.42 -18.61
C PRO A 3 2.28 -25.42 -18.53
N ARG A 4 1.02 -25.88 -18.36
CA ARG A 4 -0.18 -25.02 -18.33
C ARG A 4 -0.84 -24.83 -16.96
N VAL A 5 -0.31 -25.42 -15.89
CA VAL A 5 -0.80 -25.13 -14.54
C VAL A 5 -0.09 -23.89 -14.00
N PRO A 6 -0.79 -22.76 -13.77
CA PRO A 6 -0.16 -21.59 -13.19
C PRO A 6 0.30 -21.94 -11.77
N SER A 7 1.51 -21.50 -11.41
CA SER A 7 2.25 -21.77 -10.17
C SER A 7 1.60 -21.25 -8.87
N TYR A 8 0.27 -21.23 -8.81
CA TYR A 8 -0.54 -20.74 -7.69
C TYR A 8 -0.91 -21.86 -6.70
N GLU A 9 -0.71 -23.12 -7.11
CA GLU A 9 -1.11 -24.32 -6.35
C GLU A 9 -0.21 -24.64 -5.16
N SER A 10 0.95 -23.97 -5.02
CA SER A 10 1.87 -24.11 -3.88
C SER A 10 1.80 -22.95 -2.89
N ALA A 11 0.73 -22.16 -2.91
CA ALA A 11 0.44 -21.25 -1.81
C ALA A 11 -0.20 -22.07 -0.68
N ALA A 12 0.39 -22.02 0.51
CA ALA A 12 -0.29 -22.52 1.71
C ALA A 12 -1.71 -21.95 1.72
N PRO A 13 -2.75 -22.77 1.97
CA PRO A 13 -4.11 -22.26 1.97
C PRO A 13 -4.18 -21.06 2.92
N LEU A 14 -4.87 -19.99 2.50
CA LEU A 14 -5.09 -18.74 3.25
C LEU A 14 -5.72 -18.96 4.65
N PHE A 15 -6.02 -20.22 5.00
CA PHE A 15 -6.64 -20.69 6.23
C PHE A 15 -5.99 -21.99 6.74
N ALA A 16 -4.71 -22.23 6.45
CA ALA A 16 -3.99 -23.45 6.88
C ALA A 16 -3.79 -23.50 8.40
N ASP A 17 -3.52 -22.35 9.02
CA ASP A 17 -3.31 -22.22 10.46
C ASP A 17 -3.93 -20.91 10.96
N PRO A 18 -5.10 -20.96 11.61
CA PRO A 18 -5.85 -19.78 12.02
C PRO A 18 -5.07 -18.87 12.96
N THR A 19 -4.08 -19.41 13.69
CA THR A 19 -3.25 -18.64 14.62
C THR A 19 -2.29 -17.72 13.89
N ARG A 20 -1.70 -18.20 12.79
CA ARG A 20 -0.75 -17.44 11.96
C ARG A 20 -1.46 -16.39 11.12
N ASP A 21 -2.66 -16.71 10.63
CA ASP A 21 -3.48 -15.79 9.85
C ASP A 21 -4.04 -14.65 10.73
N LEU A 22 -4.44 -14.99 11.96
CA LEU A 22 -4.85 -14.00 12.97
C LEU A 22 -3.67 -13.10 13.36
N LEU A 23 -2.48 -13.67 13.61
CA LEU A 23 -1.30 -12.88 13.92
C LEU A 23 -0.89 -11.97 12.75
N GLY A 24 -0.92 -12.47 11.52
CA GLY A 24 -0.59 -11.71 10.32
C GLY A 24 -1.56 -10.55 10.05
N SER A 25 -2.86 -10.77 10.23
CA SER A 25 -3.86 -9.71 10.10
C SER A 25 -3.76 -8.67 11.22
N LEU A 26 -3.45 -9.09 12.46
CA LEU A 26 -3.23 -8.17 13.58
C LEU A 26 -1.98 -7.30 13.36
N CYS A 27 -0.86 -7.90 12.96
CA CYS A 27 0.36 -7.17 12.64
C CYS A 27 0.15 -6.21 11.47
N ALA A 28 -0.52 -6.65 10.40
CA ALA A 28 -0.85 -5.78 9.27
C ALA A 28 -1.72 -4.59 9.69
N PHE A 29 -2.72 -4.83 10.55
CA PHE A 29 -3.55 -3.75 11.10
C PHE A 29 -2.72 -2.73 11.87
N LEU A 30 -1.82 -3.18 12.76
CA LEU A 30 -0.93 -2.28 13.51
C LEU A 30 -0.01 -1.48 12.57
N THR A 31 0.60 -2.13 11.58
CA THR A 31 1.47 -1.46 10.60
C THR A 31 0.72 -0.40 9.80
N VAL A 32 -0.47 -0.72 9.29
CA VAL A 32 -1.30 0.26 8.54
C VAL A 32 -1.72 1.41 9.44
N THR A 33 -2.10 1.12 10.69
CA THR A 33 -2.53 2.14 11.64
C THR A 33 -1.39 3.13 11.93
N VAL A 34 -0.20 2.62 12.28
CA VAL A 34 0.98 3.46 12.52
C VAL A 34 1.41 4.21 11.25
N ALA A 35 1.40 3.56 10.09
CA ALA A 35 1.76 4.22 8.83
C ALA A 35 0.73 5.28 8.39
N SER A 36 -0.54 5.12 8.76
CA SER A 36 -1.59 6.11 8.49
C SER A 36 -1.45 7.35 9.38
N ILE A 37 -0.99 7.18 10.63
CA ILE A 37 -0.66 8.31 11.52
C ILE A 37 0.44 9.18 10.90
N GLY A 38 1.43 8.56 10.25
CA GLY A 38 2.51 9.27 9.54
C GLY A 38 2.16 9.75 8.13
N GLY A 39 0.95 9.51 7.61
CA GLY A 39 0.53 9.95 6.28
C GLY A 39 1.15 9.22 5.08
N ILE A 40 1.91 8.14 5.30
CA ILE A 40 2.69 7.44 4.26
C ILE A 40 1.91 6.28 3.60
N GLY A 41 0.82 5.80 4.21
CA GLY A 41 -0.09 4.85 3.55
C GLY A 41 0.41 3.40 3.44
N GLY A 42 1.36 2.96 4.29
CA GLY A 42 1.65 1.56 4.64
C GLY A 42 2.10 0.58 3.55
N GLY A 43 2.10 0.98 2.28
CA GLY A 43 2.21 0.04 1.15
C GLY A 43 3.56 -0.65 0.99
N GLY A 44 4.66 0.03 1.33
CA GLY A 44 6.00 -0.55 1.28
C GLY A 44 6.26 -1.60 2.36
N LEU A 45 5.50 -1.59 3.46
CA LEU A 45 5.69 -2.48 4.61
C LEU A 45 4.77 -3.70 4.56
N LEU A 46 3.61 -3.61 3.91
CA LEU A 46 2.64 -4.71 3.91
C LEU A 46 3.10 -5.93 3.11
N VAL A 47 3.78 -5.73 1.99
CA VAL A 47 4.29 -6.81 1.14
C VAL A 47 5.31 -7.68 1.89
N PRO A 48 6.40 -7.13 2.49
CA PRO A 48 7.34 -7.95 3.25
C PRO A 48 6.70 -8.56 4.51
N LEU A 49 5.77 -7.86 5.16
CA LEU A 49 5.05 -8.38 6.32
C LEU A 49 4.22 -9.63 5.98
N TYR A 50 3.45 -9.59 4.89
CA TYR A 50 2.68 -10.75 4.44
C TYR A 50 3.57 -11.89 3.94
N MET A 51 4.71 -11.60 3.32
CA MET A 51 5.68 -12.63 2.94
C MET A 51 6.33 -13.30 4.15
N MET A 52 6.66 -12.55 5.23
CA MET A 52 7.28 -13.12 6.43
C MET A 52 6.27 -13.91 7.30
N VAL A 53 5.05 -13.39 7.50
CA VAL A 53 4.10 -14.01 8.45
C VAL A 53 3.29 -15.14 7.79
N LEU A 54 2.72 -14.87 6.62
CA LEU A 54 1.81 -15.80 5.95
C LEU A 54 2.54 -16.75 4.97
N GLN A 55 3.81 -16.46 4.63
CA GLN A 55 4.60 -17.23 3.64
C GLN A 55 3.87 -17.41 2.29
N LEU A 56 2.93 -16.51 1.98
CA LEU A 56 2.12 -16.50 0.77
C LEU A 56 2.96 -15.96 -0.39
N GLY A 57 3.93 -16.76 -0.88
CA GLY A 57 4.94 -16.38 -1.87
C GLY A 57 4.57 -15.20 -2.78
N ARG A 58 3.89 -15.47 -3.90
CA ARG A 58 3.46 -14.41 -4.85
C ARG A 58 2.08 -13.81 -4.56
N PHE A 59 1.30 -14.44 -3.68
CA PHE A 59 -0.06 -14.00 -3.30
C PHE A 59 -0.08 -12.85 -2.29
N ALA A 60 1.03 -12.61 -1.58
CA ALA A 60 1.18 -11.47 -0.68
C ALA A 60 1.03 -10.10 -1.38
N ILE A 61 1.44 -10.00 -2.66
CA ILE A 61 1.41 -8.75 -3.43
C ILE A 61 -0.03 -8.29 -3.72
N PRO A 62 -0.93 -9.10 -4.32
CA PRO A 62 -2.31 -8.69 -4.53
C PRO A 62 -3.08 -8.50 -3.21
N LEU A 63 -2.80 -9.31 -2.18
CA LEU A 63 -3.39 -9.12 -0.85
C LEU A 63 -2.99 -7.78 -0.23
N SER A 64 -1.72 -7.39 -0.32
CA SER A 64 -1.25 -6.08 0.14
C SER A 64 -1.98 -4.93 -0.54
N LYS A 65 -2.12 -4.97 -1.86
CA LYS A 65 -2.84 -3.94 -2.61
C LYS A 65 -4.32 -3.89 -2.24
N ALA A 66 -4.95 -5.04 -2.02
CA ALA A 66 -6.34 -5.12 -1.57
C ALA A 66 -6.52 -4.50 -0.17
N THR A 67 -5.63 -4.80 0.78
CA THR A 67 -5.69 -4.23 2.14
C THR A 67 -5.50 -2.70 2.13
N ILE A 68 -4.54 -2.19 1.36
CA ILE A 68 -4.30 -0.74 1.23
C ILE A 68 -5.53 -0.05 0.61
N CYS A 69 -6.09 -0.63 -0.45
CA CYS A 69 -7.31 -0.13 -1.08
C CYS A 69 -8.49 -0.12 -0.10
N GLY A 70 -8.67 -1.20 0.66
CA GLY A 70 -9.71 -1.29 1.70
C GLY A 70 -9.54 -0.22 2.79
N ALA A 71 -8.32 0.00 3.26
CA ALA A 71 -8.02 1.04 4.25
C ALA A 71 -8.30 2.45 3.71
N ALA A 72 -7.90 2.73 2.47
CA ALA A 72 -8.19 4.00 1.81
C ALA A 72 -9.71 4.22 1.63
N LEU A 73 -10.44 3.18 1.22
CA LEU A 73 -11.90 3.23 1.06
C LEU A 73 -12.62 3.43 2.40
N ALA A 74 -12.17 2.78 3.47
CA ALA A 74 -12.72 2.97 4.81
C ALA A 74 -12.53 4.41 5.30
N ASN A 75 -11.32 4.95 5.13
CA ASN A 75 -11.02 6.35 5.45
C ASN A 75 -11.87 7.31 4.61
N PHE A 76 -11.99 7.06 3.31
CA PHE A 76 -12.85 7.83 2.41
C PHE A 76 -14.32 7.78 2.84
N ALA A 77 -14.85 6.61 3.21
CA ALA A 77 -16.24 6.45 3.64
C ALA A 77 -16.52 7.20 4.96
N ILE A 78 -15.62 7.12 5.94
CA ILE A 78 -15.75 7.85 7.21
C ILE A 78 -15.67 9.36 6.95
N GLN A 79 -14.71 9.80 6.12
CA GLN A 79 -14.47 11.21 5.86
C GLN A 79 -15.54 11.83 4.95
N SER A 80 -16.11 11.06 4.03
CA SER A 80 -17.22 11.45 3.16
C SER A 80 -18.54 11.59 3.93
N ARG A 81 -18.74 10.84 5.01
CA ARG A 81 -19.93 10.97 5.88
C ARG A 81 -19.85 12.18 6.80
N ARG A 82 -18.67 12.78 6.99
CA ARG A 82 -18.51 14.03 7.73
C ARG A 82 -18.94 15.18 6.82
N ARG A 83 -20.02 15.87 7.18
CA ARG A 83 -20.52 17.08 6.50
C ARG A 83 -19.97 18.31 7.20
N HIS A 84 -19.62 19.36 6.45
CA HIS A 84 -19.04 20.58 7.02
C HIS A 84 -20.12 21.31 7.87
N PRO A 85 -19.85 21.65 9.15
CA PRO A 85 -20.87 22.17 10.07
C PRO A 85 -21.39 23.57 9.73
N LEU A 86 -20.67 24.33 8.88
CA LEU A 86 -20.96 25.74 8.56
C LEU A 86 -21.30 26.02 7.09
N ALA A 87 -21.21 25.02 6.20
CA ALA A 87 -21.47 25.18 4.78
C ALA A 87 -21.92 23.84 4.21
N ASP A 88 -22.97 23.81 3.39
CA ASP A 88 -23.54 22.57 2.86
C ASP A 88 -22.68 21.96 1.72
N ARG A 89 -21.38 21.81 1.99
CA ARG A 89 -20.37 21.27 1.09
C ARG A 89 -19.73 20.03 1.71
N PRO A 90 -19.36 19.03 0.89
CA PRO A 90 -18.55 17.92 1.37
C PRO A 90 -17.22 18.45 1.94
N VAL A 91 -16.73 17.81 3.00
CA VAL A 91 -15.41 18.12 3.59
C VAL A 91 -14.27 17.86 2.60
N ILE A 92 -14.51 16.98 1.61
CA ILE A 92 -13.58 16.61 0.57
C ILE A 92 -13.67 17.62 -0.59
N ALA A 93 -12.53 18.27 -0.91
CA ALA A 93 -12.40 19.12 -2.08
C ALA A 93 -12.20 18.28 -3.36
N TYR A 94 -13.29 17.73 -3.90
CA TYR A 94 -13.26 16.83 -5.07
C TYR A 94 -12.57 17.44 -6.30
N ASN A 95 -12.71 18.76 -6.53
CA ASN A 95 -12.04 19.45 -7.64
C ASN A 95 -10.51 19.35 -7.56
N VAL A 96 -9.98 19.36 -6.34
CA VAL A 96 -8.55 19.29 -6.08
C VAL A 96 -8.08 17.82 -6.13
N ALA A 97 -8.88 16.90 -5.58
CA ALA A 97 -8.58 15.46 -5.61
C ALA A 97 -8.48 14.91 -7.04
N VAL A 98 -9.38 15.32 -7.94
CA VAL A 98 -9.38 14.90 -9.36
C VAL A 98 -8.17 15.42 -10.13
N VAL A 99 -7.55 16.53 -9.71
CA VAL A 99 -6.30 17.04 -10.31
C VAL A 99 -5.08 16.32 -9.73
N PHE A 100 -5.12 15.93 -8.45
CA PHE A 100 -4.04 15.18 -7.81
C PHE A 100 -3.93 13.73 -8.29
N GLU A 101 -5.06 13.06 -8.58
CA GLU A 101 -5.06 11.69 -9.08
C GLU A 101 -4.18 11.49 -10.34
N PRO A 102 -4.37 12.22 -11.46
CA PRO A 102 -3.52 12.08 -12.65
C PRO A 102 -2.08 12.54 -12.40
N MET A 103 -1.85 13.52 -11.52
CA MET A 103 -0.49 13.95 -11.17
C MET A 103 0.28 12.85 -10.44
N THR A 104 -0.37 12.15 -9.51
CA THR A 104 0.24 11.00 -8.82
C THR A 104 0.48 9.84 -9.77
N LEU A 105 -0.48 9.52 -10.64
CA LEU A 105 -0.31 8.49 -11.67
C LEU A 105 0.84 8.83 -12.62
N ALA A 106 0.91 10.05 -13.14
CA ALA A 106 2.02 10.50 -13.99
C ALA A 106 3.37 10.40 -13.26
N GLY A 107 3.44 10.81 -11.99
CA GLY A 107 4.62 10.66 -11.15
C GLY A 107 5.06 9.20 -10.98
N THR A 108 4.12 8.28 -10.75
CA THR A 108 4.45 6.84 -10.65
C THR A 108 4.96 6.27 -11.97
N VAL A 109 4.35 6.62 -13.10
CA VAL A 109 4.80 6.18 -14.43
C VAL A 109 6.20 6.71 -14.72
N ALA A 110 6.43 8.01 -14.52
CA ALA A 110 7.75 8.62 -14.70
C ALA A 110 8.80 7.99 -13.77
N GLY A 111 8.45 7.71 -12.51
CA GLY A 111 9.32 7.06 -11.55
C GLY A 111 9.70 5.63 -11.95
N VAL A 112 8.74 4.84 -12.45
CA VAL A 112 9.01 3.49 -12.96
C VAL A 112 9.91 3.52 -14.19
N LEU A 113 9.69 4.45 -15.12
CA LEU A 113 10.57 4.65 -16.28
C LEU A 113 11.98 5.08 -15.85
N LEU A 114 12.09 5.93 -14.84
CA LEU A 114 13.38 6.32 -14.29
C LEU A 114 14.09 5.13 -13.63
N ASN A 115 13.34 4.27 -12.92
CA ASN A 115 13.87 3.06 -12.30
C ASN A 115 14.41 2.05 -13.30
N THR A 116 13.85 1.96 -14.52
CA THR A 116 14.35 1.05 -15.55
C THR A 116 15.60 1.57 -16.26
N ILE A 117 15.82 2.89 -16.28
CA ILE A 117 16.97 3.53 -16.96
C ILE A 117 18.16 3.68 -16.01
N LEU A 118 17.91 3.95 -14.71
CA LEU A 118 18.96 4.16 -13.72
C LEU A 118 19.45 2.84 -13.09
N PRO A 119 20.73 2.75 -12.72
CA PRO A 119 21.27 1.60 -12.00
C PRO A 119 20.76 1.55 -10.55
N GLU A 120 20.59 0.33 -10.01
CA GLU A 120 19.92 0.06 -8.73
C GLU A 120 20.52 0.81 -7.52
N TRP A 121 21.85 0.89 -7.43
CA TRP A 121 22.56 1.63 -6.38
C TRP A 121 22.20 3.12 -6.30
N LEU A 122 21.84 3.75 -7.42
CA LEU A 122 21.54 5.16 -7.52
C LEU A 122 20.09 5.40 -7.09
N VAL A 123 19.17 4.52 -7.47
CA VAL A 123 17.77 4.60 -7.04
C VAL A 123 17.67 4.41 -5.53
N THR A 124 18.36 3.40 -4.99
CA THR A 124 18.33 3.12 -3.54
C THR A 124 18.98 4.24 -2.73
N SER A 125 20.10 4.81 -3.19
CA SER A 125 20.72 5.95 -2.51
C SER A 125 19.86 7.21 -2.56
N LEU A 126 19.21 7.50 -3.70
CA LEU A 126 18.25 8.59 -3.84
C LEU A 126 17.05 8.42 -2.89
N LEU A 127 16.53 7.19 -2.77
CA LEU A 127 15.44 6.87 -1.86
C LEU A 127 15.84 7.10 -0.40
N VAL A 128 17.02 6.62 0.01
CA VAL A 128 17.54 6.81 1.38
C VAL A 128 17.73 8.29 1.69
N LEU A 129 18.28 9.06 0.76
CA LEU A 129 18.51 10.50 0.94
C LEU A 129 17.18 11.28 1.04
N LEU A 130 16.19 10.93 0.21
CA LEU A 130 14.85 11.53 0.27
C LEU A 130 14.17 11.24 1.62
N LEU A 131 14.29 10.00 2.09
CA LEU A 131 13.69 9.57 3.35
C LEU A 131 14.38 10.24 4.54
N PHE A 132 15.71 10.39 4.49
CA PHE A 132 16.47 11.14 5.47
C PHE A 132 16.04 12.62 5.51
N TYR A 133 15.99 13.29 4.35
CA TYR A 133 15.58 14.69 4.26
C TYR A 133 14.15 14.90 4.79
N THR A 134 13.23 14.00 4.45
CA THR A 134 11.83 14.07 4.93
C THR A 134 11.74 13.89 6.44
N CYS A 135 12.65 13.13 7.05
CA CYS A 135 12.66 12.88 8.48
C CYS A 135 13.25 14.06 9.29
N GLU A 136 14.06 14.92 8.66
CA GLU A 136 14.60 16.13 9.31
C GLU A 136 13.69 17.35 9.21
N MET A 137 12.69 17.33 8.34
CA MET A 137 11.74 18.43 8.10
C MET A 137 10.47 18.29 8.95
#